data_AF-A0A6J6NPL6-F1
#
_entry.id   AF-A0A6J6NPL6-F1
#
_cell.length_a   1.000
_cell.length_b   1.000
_cell.length_c   1.000
_cell.angle_alpha   90.00
_cell.angle_beta   90.00
_cell.angle_gamma   90.00
#
_symmetry.space_group_name_H-M   'P 1'
#
loop_
_entity.id
_entity.type
_entity.pdbx_description
1 polymer ?
#
loop_
_entity_poly.entity_id
_entity_poly.type
_entity_poly.pdbx_seq_one_letter_code
_entity_poly.pdbx_strand_id
1 'polypeptide(L)' 'MLANGTLKWEFMITHQLGLDALPGAFQMMNGRTEHFSKVLFQPNGA' A
#
# COMPACT_ATOMS: atom_id res chain seq x y z
N MET A 1 21.37 -3.07 -2.75
CA MET A 1 20.67 -1.79 -2.57
C MET A 1 19.60 -1.88 -1.48
N LEU A 2 18.65 -2.81 -1.58
CA LEU A 2 17.69 -3.04 -0.49
C LEU A 2 18.38 -3.63 0.77
N ALA A 3 19.13 -4.73 0.61
CA ALA A 3 19.77 -5.44 1.73
C ALA A 3 20.85 -4.64 2.48
N ASN A 4 21.48 -3.65 1.83
CA ASN A 4 22.46 -2.75 2.44
C ASN A 4 21.87 -1.38 2.80
N GLY A 5 20.54 -1.22 2.77
CA GLY A 5 19.82 -0.04 3.26
C GLY A 5 19.97 1.24 2.43
N THR A 6 20.62 1.17 1.27
CA THR A 6 20.82 2.33 0.38
C THR A 6 19.57 2.67 -0.43
N LEU A 7 18.64 1.72 -0.57
CA LEU A 7 17.31 1.96 -1.12
C LEU A 7 16.31 2.25 0.00
N LYS A 8 15.72 3.45 -0.01
CA LYS A 8 14.64 3.84 0.90
C LYS A 8 13.28 3.68 0.20
N TRP A 9 12.77 2.46 0.18
CA TRP A 9 11.55 2.08 -0.53
C TRP A 9 10.29 2.57 0.19
N GLU A 10 10.38 2.83 1.49
CA GLU A 10 9.26 3.20 2.36
C GLU A 10 8.58 4.49 1.87
N PHE A 11 9.35 5.45 1.35
CA PHE A 11 8.83 6.68 0.75
C PHE A 11 7.97 6.45 -0.50
N MET A 12 8.04 5.27 -1.10
CA MET A 12 7.23 4.94 -2.27
C MET A 12 5.82 4.48 -1.89
N ILE A 13 5.60 4.03 -0.64
CA ILE A 13 4.29 3.52 -0.19
C ILE A 13 3.37 4.70 0.09
N THR A 14 2.25 4.79 -0.65
CA THR A 14 1.23 5.82 -0.40
C THR A 14 0.17 5.38 0.59
N HIS A 15 -0.07 4.07 0.71
CA HIS A 15 -1.06 3.52 1.64
C HIS A 15 -0.54 2.24 2.27
N GLN A 16 -0.76 2.10 3.58
CA GLN A 16 -0.50 0.89 4.34
C GLN A 16 -1.81 0.50 5.03
N LEU A 17 -2.34 -0.69 4.70
CA LEU A 17 -3.70 -1.10 5.06
C LEU A 17 -3.71 -2.52 5.62
N GLY A 18 -4.67 -2.81 6.49
CA GLY A 18 -4.99 -4.18 6.91
C GLY A 18 -5.70 -4.97 5.81
N LEU A 19 -5.80 -6.29 5.97
CA LEU A 19 -6.50 -7.16 5.02
C LEU A 19 -8.02 -6.93 5.00
N ASP A 20 -8.59 -6.43 6.09
CA ASP A 20 -9.99 -6.04 6.22
C ASP A 20 -10.38 -4.92 5.24
N ALA A 21 -9.43 -4.05 4.88
CA ALA A 21 -9.63 -2.95 3.95
C ALA A 21 -9.58 -3.37 2.46
N LEU A 22 -9.23 -4.62 2.14
CA LEU A 22 -9.07 -5.08 0.75
C LEU A 22 -10.30 -4.80 -0.14
N PRO A 23 -11.54 -5.18 0.25
CA PRO A 23 -12.69 -4.98 -0.63
C PRO A 23 -12.93 -3.51 -0.97
N GLY A 24 -12.86 -2.63 0.03
CA GLY A 24 -13.04 -1.18 -0.16
C GLY A 24 -11.92 -0.57 -0.99
N ALA A 25 -10.66 -0.95 -0.72
CA ALA A 25 -9.51 -0.48 -1.48
C ALA A 25 -9.63 -0.84 -2.97
N PHE A 26 -10.00 -2.09 -3.29
CA PHE A 26 -10.19 -2.50 -4.69
C PHE A 26 -11.37 -1.79 -5.36
N GLN A 27 -12.47 -1.51 -4.64
CA GLN A 27 -13.56 -0.71 -5.18
C GLN A 27 -13.09 0.72 -5.54
N MET A 28 -12.34 1.36 -4.65
CA MET A 28 -11.81 2.71 -4.88
C MET A 28 -10.78 2.74 -6.02
N MET A 29 -9.93 1.71 -6.14
CA MET A 29 -9.00 1.56 -7.27
C MET A 29 -9.74 1.40 -8.59
N ASN A 30 -10.78 0.56 -8.63
CA ASN A 30 -11.59 0.34 -9.83
C ASN A 30 -12.36 1.60 -10.23
N GLY A 31 -12.94 2.30 -9.24
CA GLY A 31 -13.65 3.56 -9.42
C GLY A 31 -12.75 4.77 -9.67
N ARG A 32 -11.43 4.63 -9.51
CA ARG A 32 -10.44 5.73 -9.54
C ARG A 32 -10.85 6.90 -8.64
N THR A 33 -11.46 6.60 -7.50
CA THR A 33 -11.99 7.61 -6.56
C THR A 33 -10.95 8.07 -5.55
N GLU A 34 -9.85 7.35 -5.43
CA GLU A 34 -8.72 7.64 -4.54
C GLU A 34 -7.41 7.41 -5.32
N HIS A 35 -6.37 8.17 -4.99
CA HIS A 35 -5.10 8.09 -5.72
C HIS A 35 -4.15 7.08 -5.07
N PHE A 36 -4.09 5.88 -5.63
CA PHE A 36 -3.17 4.84 -5.21
C PHE A 36 -1.93 4.76 -6.13
N SER A 37 -0.75 5.17 -5.63
CA SER A 37 0.53 4.90 -6.33
C SER A 37 1.16 3.58 -5.92
N LYS A 38 1.17 3.26 -4.63
CA LYS A 38 1.74 2.02 -4.10
C LYS A 38 1.09 1.68 -2.76
N VAL A 39 0.47 0.51 -2.70
CA VAL A 39 -0.26 0.05 -1.51
C VAL A 39 0.43 -1.16 -0.92
N LEU A 40 0.61 -1.17 0.40
CA LEU A 40 1.09 -2.32 1.16
C LEU A 40 -0.04 -2.85 2.04
N PHE A 41 -0.48 -4.08 1.78
CA PHE A 41 -1.44 -4.77 2.63
C PHE A 41 -0.71 -5.65 3.63
N GLN A 42 -1.03 -5.52 4.91
CA GLN A 42 -0.35 -6.23 5.99
C GLN A 42 -1.29 -7.23 6.69
N PRO A 43 -0.92 -8.51 6.74
CA PRO A 43 -1.78 -9.57 7.29
C PRO A 43 -2.03 -9.49 8.80
N ASN A 44 -1.12 -8.86 9.54
CA ASN A 44 -1.16 -8.80 11.00
C ASN A 44 -1.40 -7.37 11.54
N GLY A 45 -2.00 -6.50 10.71
CA GLY A 45 -2.38 -5.12 11.07
C GLY A 45 -1.70 -4.06 10.19
N ALA A 46 -2.30 -2.87 10.15
CA ALA A 46 -1.67 -1.60 9.79
C ALA A 46 -1.58 -0.71 11.03
#